data_AF-A0A660QFB2-F1
#
_entry.id   AF-A0A660QFB2-F1
#
_cell.length_a   1.000
_cell.length_b   1.000
_cell.length_c   1.000
_cell.angle_alpha   90.00
_cell.angle_beta   90.00
_cell.angle_gamma   90.00
#
_symmetry.space_group_name_H-M   'P 1'
#
loop_
_entity.id
_entity.type
_entity.pdbx_description
1 polymer ?
#
loop_
_entity_poly.entity_id
_entity_poly.type
_entity_poly.pdbx_seq_one_letter_code
_entity_poly.pdbx_strand_id
1 'polypeptide(L)'
;MGEEQTVKAFIERWENSGAAERANCQSFLSELCTLLDVPPPEPTTPDTNLNAYVFERDVTFHHGDGSTSTGRIDLYKRGHFLLEAKQGADAPKAADPLEPVRKLKKGTAKRGTVAWDDAMLRARGQAEQYIRALPAEEGRPPFLVVVDVGHSIELYSEFSCTGGTYIPFPAPGSHRI
;
A
#
# COMPACT_ATOMS: atom_id res chain seq x y z
N MET A 1 10.09 20.89 -18.65
CA MET A 1 11.07 21.16 -17.58
C MET A 1 10.48 21.20 -16.18
N GLY A 2 9.22 21.64 -15.97
CA GLY A 2 8.63 21.69 -14.61
C GLY A 2 8.23 20.32 -14.03
N GLU A 3 7.54 19.47 -14.81
CA GLU A 3 7.00 18.19 -14.33
C GLU A 3 8.07 17.17 -13.95
N GLU A 4 9.07 16.96 -14.81
CA GLU A 4 10.19 16.04 -14.55
C GLU A 4 10.98 16.44 -13.29
N GLN A 5 11.13 17.74 -13.04
CA GLN A 5 11.77 18.26 -11.83
C GLN A 5 10.91 18.00 -10.58
N THR A 6 9.58 18.13 -10.69
CA THR A 6 8.64 17.81 -9.59
C THR A 6 8.65 16.33 -9.27
N VAL A 7 8.61 15.45 -10.28
CA VAL A 7 8.69 13.99 -10.11
C VAL A 7 10.02 13.62 -9.46
N LYS A 8 11.14 14.18 -9.93
CA LYS A 8 12.45 13.93 -9.35
C LYS A 8 12.53 14.37 -7.88
N ALA A 9 12.00 15.56 -7.55
CA ALA A 9 11.99 16.05 -6.18
C ALA A 9 11.13 15.17 -5.25
N PHE A 10 10.00 14.66 -5.74
CA PHE A 10 9.18 13.69 -5.01
C PHE A 10 9.96 12.39 -4.72
N ILE A 11 10.61 11.83 -5.75
CA ILE A 11 11.42 10.61 -5.60
C ILE A 11 12.55 10.84 -4.59
N GLU A 12 13.33 11.91 -4.74
CA GLU A 12 14.46 12.22 -3.84
C GLU A 12 14.02 12.38 -2.38
N ARG A 13 12.85 12.98 -2.14
CA ARG A 13 12.28 13.14 -0.80
C ARG A 13 11.94 11.81 -0.16
N TRP A 14 11.30 10.91 -0.91
CA TRP A 14 10.77 9.65 -0.37
C TRP A 14 11.77 8.50 -0.40
N GLU A 15 12.77 8.52 -1.28
CA GLU A 15 13.88 7.56 -1.31
C GLU A 15 14.65 7.57 0.03
N ASN A 16 14.79 8.73 0.66
CA ASN A 16 15.49 8.86 1.95
C ASN A 16 14.61 8.56 3.18
N SER A 17 13.34 8.19 2.97
CA SER A 17 12.42 7.89 4.07
C SER A 17 12.65 6.47 4.62
N GLY A 18 12.70 6.32 5.94
CA GLY A 18 12.91 5.01 6.56
C GLY A 18 12.32 4.89 7.96
N ALA A 19 12.02 3.65 8.34
CA ALA A 19 11.70 3.23 9.72
C ALA A 19 10.48 3.89 10.39
N ALA A 20 9.46 4.36 9.65
CA ALA A 20 8.22 4.87 10.23
C ALA A 20 6.99 4.62 9.31
N GLU A 21 6.73 3.35 9.00
CA GLU A 21 5.68 2.86 8.07
C GLU A 21 4.37 3.67 8.11
N ARG A 22 3.69 3.66 9.27
CA ARG A 22 2.40 4.33 9.44
C ARG A 22 2.47 5.85 9.34
N ALA A 23 3.57 6.46 9.78
CA ALA A 23 3.72 7.92 9.74
C ALA A 23 4.01 8.43 8.33
N ASN A 24 4.71 7.64 7.53
CA ASN A 24 5.14 8.01 6.19
C ASN A 24 4.09 7.70 5.13
N CYS A 25 3.31 6.61 5.29
CA CYS A 25 2.34 6.16 4.29
C CYS A 25 1.32 7.24 3.88
N GLN A 26 0.58 7.82 4.83
CA GLN A 26 -0.46 8.82 4.50
C GLN A 26 0.12 10.07 3.85
N SER A 27 1.26 10.54 4.36
CA SER A 27 1.96 11.70 3.80
C SER A 27 2.46 11.40 2.37
N PHE A 28 3.07 10.23 2.14
CA PHE A 28 3.51 9.78 0.82
C PHE A 28 2.36 9.73 -0.18
N LEU A 29 1.25 9.10 0.19
CA LEU A 29 0.08 8.95 -0.68
C LEU A 29 -0.61 10.29 -0.95
N SER A 30 -0.62 11.22 0.02
CA SER A 30 -1.19 12.56 -0.18
C SER A 30 -0.32 13.40 -1.14
N GLU A 31 1.00 13.35 -0.97
CA GLU A 31 1.94 13.98 -1.90
C GLU A 31 1.89 13.33 -3.29
N LEU A 32 1.69 12.00 -3.37
CA LEU A 32 1.49 11.29 -4.63
C LEU A 32 0.19 11.73 -5.34
N CYS A 33 -0.91 11.91 -4.59
CA CYS A 33 -2.16 12.44 -5.18
C CYS A 33 -1.94 13.83 -5.77
N THR A 34 -1.17 14.67 -5.07
CA THR A 34 -0.80 16.01 -5.56
C THR A 34 0.06 15.91 -6.83
N LEU A 35 1.03 15.01 -6.85
CA LEU A 35 1.91 14.79 -8.00
C LEU A 35 1.13 14.31 -9.24
N LEU A 36 0.14 13.43 -9.03
CA LEU A 36 -0.71 12.87 -10.09
C LEU A 36 -1.88 13.79 -10.47
N ASP A 37 -2.04 14.94 -9.83
CA ASP A 37 -3.17 15.87 -10.01
C ASP A 37 -4.54 15.18 -9.83
N VAL A 38 -4.67 14.35 -8.79
CA VAL A 38 -5.92 13.69 -8.41
C VAL A 38 -6.42 14.16 -7.04
N PRO A 39 -7.75 14.12 -6.80
CA PRO A 39 -8.28 14.47 -5.49
C PRO A 39 -7.67 13.60 -4.39
N PRO A 40 -7.36 14.18 -3.20
CA PRO A 40 -6.90 13.39 -2.06
C PRO A 40 -8.06 12.60 -1.43
N PRO A 41 -7.77 11.61 -0.56
CA PRO A 41 -8.78 10.93 0.23
C PRO A 41 -9.49 11.89 1.21
N GLU A 42 -10.75 11.61 1.48
CA GLU A 42 -11.59 12.35 2.43
C GLU A 42 -11.29 11.95 3.89
N PRO A 43 -11.63 12.79 4.88
CA PRO A 43 -11.56 12.43 6.28
C PRO A 43 -12.48 11.24 6.62
N THR A 44 -11.96 10.31 7.42
CA THR A 44 -12.74 9.17 7.92
C THR A 44 -13.84 9.65 8.88
N THR A 45 -15.05 9.13 8.69
CA THR A 45 -16.20 9.38 9.56
C THR A 45 -16.54 8.15 10.40
N PRO A 46 -17.32 8.30 11.50
CA PRO A 46 -17.78 7.15 12.30
C PRO A 46 -18.69 6.19 11.53
N ASP A 47 -19.40 6.66 10.50
CA ASP A 47 -20.19 5.79 9.63
C ASP A 47 -19.32 5.28 8.48
N THR A 48 -18.84 4.05 8.67
CA THR A 48 -18.03 3.31 7.72
C THR A 48 -18.66 3.26 6.31
N ASN A 49 -19.98 3.32 6.16
CA ASN A 49 -20.64 3.32 4.84
C ASN A 49 -20.43 4.61 4.04
N LEU A 50 -20.15 5.73 4.71
CA LEU A 50 -19.83 7.01 4.07
C LEU A 50 -18.37 7.11 3.62
N ASN A 51 -17.51 6.23 4.14
CA ASN A 51 -16.08 6.22 3.92
C ASN A 51 -15.73 5.56 2.56
N ALA A 52 -16.11 6.22 1.46
CA ALA A 52 -15.96 5.72 0.09
C ALA A 52 -14.59 6.01 -0.54
N TYR A 53 -13.85 7.02 -0.06
CA TYR A 53 -12.47 7.28 -0.43
C TYR A 53 -11.69 7.82 0.78
N VAL A 54 -11.12 6.95 1.61
CA VAL A 54 -10.51 7.35 2.89
C VAL A 54 -9.26 6.53 3.21
N PHE A 55 -8.40 7.10 4.04
CA PHE A 55 -7.35 6.35 4.73
C PHE A 55 -7.91 5.51 5.88
N GLU A 56 -7.19 4.44 6.23
CA GLU A 56 -7.46 3.62 7.41
C GLU A 56 -8.94 3.14 7.49
N ARG A 57 -9.47 2.64 6.37
CA ARG A 57 -10.86 2.16 6.28
C ARG A 57 -11.03 0.85 7.04
N ASP A 58 -11.88 0.84 8.06
CA ASP A 58 -12.22 -0.37 8.80
C ASP A 58 -12.95 -1.39 7.92
N VAL A 59 -12.71 -2.67 8.15
CA VAL A 59 -13.42 -3.78 7.51
C VAL A 59 -13.66 -4.90 8.53
N THR A 60 -14.82 -5.52 8.51
CA THR A 60 -15.18 -6.58 9.45
C THR A 60 -14.92 -7.94 8.82
N PHE A 61 -14.10 -8.75 9.47
CA PHE A 61 -13.95 -10.16 9.16
C PHE A 61 -14.97 -10.97 9.94
N HIS A 62 -15.62 -11.90 9.25
CA HIS A 62 -16.51 -12.89 9.84
C HIS A 62 -15.83 -14.25 9.81
N HIS A 63 -15.66 -14.87 10.98
CA HIS A 63 -14.98 -16.15 11.15
C HIS A 63 -15.98 -17.30 11.19
N GLY A 64 -15.52 -18.51 10.88
CA GLY A 64 -16.38 -19.71 10.82
C GLY A 64 -16.96 -20.14 12.18
N ASP A 65 -16.38 -19.67 13.28
CA ASP A 65 -16.89 -19.87 14.64
C ASP A 65 -17.95 -18.84 15.06
N GLY A 66 -18.34 -17.94 14.15
CA GLY A 66 -19.29 -16.86 14.39
C GLY A 66 -18.68 -15.62 15.04
N SER A 67 -17.40 -15.63 15.39
CA SER A 67 -16.70 -14.45 15.89
C SER A 67 -16.42 -13.45 14.77
N THR A 68 -16.14 -12.21 15.16
CA THR A 68 -15.72 -11.16 14.23
C THR A 68 -14.43 -10.52 14.68
N SER A 69 -13.66 -10.00 13.73
CA SER A 69 -12.51 -9.15 14.02
C SER A 69 -12.47 -7.98 13.04
N THR A 70 -11.81 -6.90 13.44
CA THR A 70 -11.67 -5.71 12.59
C THR A 70 -10.30 -5.70 11.90
N GLY A 71 -10.34 -5.55 10.59
CA GLY A 71 -9.20 -5.17 9.75
C GLY A 71 -9.24 -3.68 9.46
N ARG A 72 -8.11 -3.13 9.01
CA ARG A 72 -8.03 -1.73 8.61
C ARG A 72 -7.17 -1.59 7.37
N ILE A 73 -7.79 -1.10 6.32
CA ILE A 73 -7.22 -0.94 4.98
C ILE A 73 -6.47 0.40 4.95
N ASP A 74 -5.23 0.42 4.48
CA ASP A 74 -4.42 1.65 4.50
C ASP A 74 -5.05 2.77 3.66
N LEU A 75 -5.48 2.47 2.43
CA LEU A 75 -6.25 3.40 1.60
C LEU A 75 -7.26 2.66 0.74
N TYR A 76 -8.50 3.11 0.75
CA TYR A 76 -9.59 2.51 -0.02
C TYR A 76 -10.32 3.56 -0.84
N LYS A 77 -10.59 3.24 -2.11
CA LYS A 77 -11.51 3.99 -2.96
C LYS A 77 -12.54 3.03 -3.57
N ARG A 78 -13.79 3.11 -3.10
CA ARG A 78 -14.91 2.25 -3.51
C ARG A 78 -15.04 2.20 -5.03
N GLY A 79 -15.13 0.99 -5.57
CA GLY A 79 -15.25 0.74 -7.01
C GLY A 79 -13.99 1.07 -7.83
N HIS A 80 -12.87 1.45 -7.20
CA HIS A 80 -11.63 1.81 -7.91
C HIS A 80 -10.46 0.95 -7.46
N PHE A 81 -10.04 1.07 -6.20
CA PHE A 81 -8.89 0.33 -5.70
C PHE A 81 -8.94 0.09 -4.19
N LEU A 82 -8.22 -0.93 -3.77
CA LEU A 82 -7.76 -1.11 -2.39
C LEU A 82 -6.22 -1.06 -2.39
N LEU A 83 -5.64 -0.35 -1.43
CA LEU A 83 -4.20 -0.20 -1.30
C LEU A 83 -3.73 -0.64 0.08
N GLU A 84 -2.69 -1.48 0.11
CA GLU A 84 -1.93 -1.88 1.30
C GLU A 84 -0.50 -1.35 1.19
N ALA A 85 -0.02 -0.65 2.22
CA ALA A 85 1.30 -0.04 2.25
C ALA A 85 2.24 -0.76 3.22
N LYS A 86 3.51 -0.81 2.84
CA LYS A 86 4.65 -1.25 3.65
C LYS A 86 5.75 -0.20 3.54
N GLN A 87 6.78 -0.32 4.37
CA GLN A 87 8.01 0.45 4.18
C GLN A 87 9.19 -0.47 4.46
N GLY A 88 9.81 -0.93 3.38
CA GLY A 88 11.08 -1.63 3.44
C GLY A 88 12.19 -0.71 3.97
N ALA A 89 13.30 -1.32 4.39
CA ALA A 89 14.52 -0.59 4.70
C ALA A 89 15.53 -0.79 3.59
N ASP A 90 16.25 0.27 3.25
CA ASP A 90 17.36 0.17 2.32
C ASP A 90 18.48 -0.73 2.85
N ALA A 91 19.23 -1.29 1.91
CA ALA A 91 20.50 -1.87 2.28
C ALA A 91 21.43 -0.78 2.83
N PRO A 92 22.19 -1.04 3.91
CA PRO A 92 23.22 -0.10 4.32
C PRO A 92 24.16 0.12 3.13
N LYS A 93 24.26 1.37 2.67
CA LYS A 93 25.37 1.80 1.80
C LYS A 93 26.65 1.41 2.53
N ALA A 94 27.59 0.77 1.83
CA ALA A 94 28.80 0.16 2.40
C ALA A 94 29.28 0.95 3.63
N ALA A 95 29.05 0.37 4.81
CA ALA A 95 29.20 1.09 6.06
C ALA A 95 30.67 1.50 6.22
N ASP A 96 30.90 2.71 6.72
CA ASP A 96 32.11 2.97 7.48
C ASP A 96 32.20 1.87 8.55
N PRO A 97 33.32 1.12 8.65
CA PRO A 97 33.47 0.03 9.63
C PRO A 97 33.19 0.43 11.08
N LEU A 98 33.15 1.73 11.38
CA LEU A 98 32.89 2.30 12.69
C LEU A 98 31.42 2.69 12.94
N GLU A 99 30.55 2.68 11.93
CA GLU A 99 29.15 3.05 12.10
C GLU A 99 28.33 1.92 12.77
N PRO A 100 27.60 2.20 13.85
CA PRO A 100 26.81 1.19 14.54
C PRO A 100 25.69 0.66 13.62
N VAL A 101 25.65 -0.67 13.45
CA VAL A 101 24.59 -1.35 12.70
C VAL A 101 23.24 -1.05 13.34
N ARG A 102 22.43 -0.20 12.70
CA ARG A 102 21.06 0.08 13.13
C ARG A 102 20.22 -1.17 12.94
N LYS A 103 19.67 -1.71 14.03
CA LYS A 103 18.73 -2.84 13.96
C LYS A 103 17.45 -2.40 13.25
N LEU A 104 17.00 -3.20 12.29
CA LEU A 104 15.71 -2.98 11.63
C LEU A 104 14.57 -3.10 12.65
N LYS A 105 13.53 -2.28 12.48
CA LYS A 105 12.29 -2.43 13.24
C LYS A 105 11.62 -3.75 12.87
N LYS A 106 10.94 -4.36 13.85
CA LYS A 106 10.17 -5.59 13.64
C LYS A 106 9.09 -5.32 12.60
N GLY A 107 9.05 -6.12 11.53
CA GLY A 107 8.11 -5.96 10.40
C GLY A 107 8.73 -5.33 9.15
N THR A 108 9.87 -4.64 9.29
CA THR A 108 10.58 -4.02 8.17
C THR A 108 11.55 -4.99 7.51
N ALA A 109 11.30 -5.34 6.25
CA ALA A 109 12.19 -6.17 5.45
C ALA A 109 13.23 -5.31 4.69
N LYS A 110 14.41 -5.87 4.45
CA LYS A 110 15.49 -5.20 3.71
C LYS A 110 15.22 -5.31 2.20
N ARG A 111 15.11 -4.17 1.51
CA ARG A 111 14.89 -4.09 0.06
C ARG A 111 15.96 -4.85 -0.72
N GLY A 112 15.56 -5.41 -1.87
CA GLY A 112 16.43 -6.23 -2.71
C GLY A 112 16.82 -7.59 -2.11
N THR A 113 16.07 -8.07 -1.09
CA THR A 113 16.26 -9.41 -0.52
C THR A 113 14.99 -10.24 -0.66
N VAL A 114 15.14 -11.57 -0.62
CA VAL A 114 14.00 -12.51 -0.63
C VAL A 114 13.00 -12.20 0.50
N ALA A 115 13.49 -11.76 1.66
CA ALA A 115 12.62 -11.39 2.78
C ALA A 115 11.73 -10.18 2.47
N TRP A 116 12.17 -9.28 1.60
CA TRP A 116 11.36 -8.16 1.12
C TRP A 116 10.35 -8.60 0.06
N ASP A 117 10.74 -9.45 -0.89
CA ASP A 117 9.78 -10.03 -1.84
C ASP A 117 8.68 -10.80 -1.11
N ASP A 118 9.03 -11.59 -0.10
CA ASP A 118 8.07 -12.27 0.79
C ASP A 118 7.17 -11.28 1.53
N ALA A 119 7.70 -10.12 1.96
CA ALA A 119 6.92 -9.10 2.65
C ALA A 119 5.89 -8.45 1.71
N MET A 120 6.29 -8.14 0.47
CA MET A 120 5.40 -7.63 -0.57
C MET A 120 4.31 -8.65 -0.93
N LEU A 121 4.67 -9.94 -1.06
CA LEU A 121 3.70 -11.01 -1.32
C LEU A 121 2.70 -11.17 -0.16
N ARG A 122 3.14 -11.07 1.09
CA ARG A 122 2.25 -11.09 2.26
C ARG A 122 1.32 -9.88 2.29
N ALA A 123 1.83 -8.69 1.93
CA ALA A 123 1.02 -7.47 1.83
C ALA A 123 -0.10 -7.62 0.78
N ARG A 124 0.22 -8.20 -0.38
CA ARG A 124 -0.79 -8.56 -1.37
C ARG A 124 -1.82 -9.53 -0.81
N GLY A 125 -1.40 -10.60 -0.15
CA GLY A 125 -2.33 -11.57 0.45
C GLY A 125 -3.25 -10.93 1.50
N GLN A 126 -2.73 -9.99 2.30
CA GLN A 126 -3.52 -9.20 3.25
C GLN A 126 -4.55 -8.31 2.53
N ALA A 127 -4.15 -7.62 1.46
CA ALA A 127 -5.04 -6.82 0.63
C ALA A 127 -6.17 -7.67 -0.01
N GLU A 128 -5.86 -8.87 -0.51
CA GLU A 128 -6.87 -9.80 -1.04
C GLU A 128 -7.86 -10.24 0.04
N GLN A 129 -7.40 -10.46 1.29
CA GLN A 129 -8.29 -10.76 2.42
C GLN A 129 -9.23 -9.59 2.73
N TYR A 130 -8.72 -8.35 2.73
CA TYR A 130 -9.57 -7.16 2.92
C TYR A 130 -10.61 -7.01 1.82
N ILE A 131 -10.22 -7.19 0.56
CA ILE A 131 -11.15 -7.15 -0.58
C ILE A 131 -12.30 -8.13 -0.39
N ARG A 132 -12.01 -9.36 0.03
CA ARG A 132 -13.04 -10.39 0.25
C ARG A 132 -14.00 -10.01 1.39
N ALA A 133 -13.50 -9.31 2.40
CA ALA A 133 -14.25 -8.89 3.58
C ALA A 133 -15.05 -7.58 3.37
N LEU A 134 -14.90 -6.89 2.23
CA LEU A 134 -15.73 -5.72 1.92
C LEU A 134 -17.22 -6.11 1.85
N PRO A 135 -18.15 -5.20 2.21
CA PRO A 135 -19.58 -5.44 2.06
C PRO A 135 -19.93 -5.84 0.62
N ALA A 136 -20.89 -6.74 0.44
CA ALA A 136 -21.21 -7.29 -0.88
C ALA A 136 -21.80 -6.22 -1.81
N GLU A 137 -22.58 -5.30 -1.24
CA GLU A 137 -23.22 -4.17 -1.90
C GLU A 137 -22.22 -3.15 -2.47
N GLU A 138 -20.98 -3.11 -1.97
CA GLU A 138 -19.94 -2.24 -2.51
C GLU A 138 -19.23 -2.84 -3.74
N GLY A 139 -19.45 -4.13 -4.02
CA GLY A 139 -18.70 -4.88 -5.02
C GLY A 139 -17.24 -5.10 -4.61
N ARG A 140 -16.39 -5.46 -5.57
CA ARG A 140 -14.94 -5.61 -5.36
C ARG A 140 -14.20 -4.61 -6.26
N PRO A 141 -13.15 -3.94 -5.78
CA PRO A 141 -12.46 -2.94 -6.57
C PRO A 141 -11.72 -3.60 -7.74
N PRO A 142 -11.68 -2.99 -8.94
CA PRO A 142 -10.98 -3.56 -10.09
C PRO A 142 -9.46 -3.63 -9.90
N PHE A 143 -8.89 -2.81 -9.00
CA PHE A 143 -7.46 -2.79 -8.70
C PHE A 143 -7.14 -3.12 -7.24
N LEU A 144 -6.02 -3.82 -7.06
CA LEU A 144 -5.32 -4.00 -5.78
C LEU A 144 -3.93 -3.39 -5.95
N VAL A 145 -3.56 -2.50 -5.04
CA VAL A 145 -2.27 -1.81 -5.05
C VAL A 145 -1.48 -2.20 -3.81
N VAL A 146 -0.20 -2.55 -4.00
CA VAL A 146 0.74 -2.72 -2.88
C VAL A 146 1.84 -1.69 -3.02
N VAL A 147 2.13 -0.94 -1.96
CA VAL A 147 3.15 0.11 -1.97
C VAL A 147 4.27 -0.22 -0.98
N ASP A 148 5.52 -0.16 -1.43
CA ASP A 148 6.66 0.10 -0.55
C ASP A 148 6.99 1.58 -0.63
N VAL A 149 6.72 2.33 0.44
CA VAL A 149 6.81 3.79 0.48
C VAL A 149 8.20 4.26 0.04
N GLY A 150 8.22 5.06 -1.03
CA GLY A 150 9.46 5.62 -1.59
C GLY A 150 10.32 4.62 -2.36
N HIS A 151 9.79 3.43 -2.69
CA HIS A 151 10.57 2.41 -3.41
C HIS A 151 9.83 1.72 -4.55
N SER A 152 8.58 1.29 -4.34
CA SER A 152 7.85 0.62 -5.42
C SER A 152 6.33 0.72 -5.27
N ILE A 153 5.64 0.74 -6.40
CA ILE A 153 4.19 0.60 -6.48
C ILE A 153 3.87 -0.62 -7.35
N GLU A 154 3.21 -1.62 -6.77
CA GLU A 154 2.76 -2.82 -7.48
C GLU A 154 1.27 -2.77 -7.76
N LEU A 155 0.90 -2.99 -9.01
CA LEU A 155 -0.48 -2.93 -9.48
C LEU A 155 -0.98 -4.31 -9.92
N TYR A 156 -2.14 -4.68 -9.39
CA TYR A 156 -2.85 -5.90 -9.75
C TYR A 156 -4.29 -5.58 -10.13
N SER A 157 -4.86 -6.38 -11.03
CA SER A 157 -6.22 -6.17 -11.52
C SER A 157 -7.08 -7.43 -11.46
N GLU A 158 -8.37 -7.24 -11.23
CA GLU A 158 -9.42 -8.24 -11.33
C GLU A 158 -10.67 -7.54 -11.88
N PHE A 159 -10.72 -7.38 -13.20
CA PHE A 159 -11.74 -6.53 -13.84
C PHE A 159 -13.16 -7.11 -13.85
N SER A 160 -13.36 -8.38 -13.46
CA SER A 160 -14.72 -8.89 -13.26
C SER A 160 -15.35 -8.37 -11.97
N CYS A 161 -14.54 -7.80 -11.06
CA CYS A 161 -14.97 -7.24 -9.79
C CYS A 161 -15.75 -8.25 -8.93
N THR A 162 -15.42 -9.54 -9.05
CA THR A 162 -16.00 -10.65 -8.29
C THR A 162 -15.20 -10.95 -7.02
N GLY A 163 -13.98 -10.43 -6.92
CA GLY A 163 -13.07 -10.74 -5.81
C GLY A 163 -12.32 -12.06 -6.02
N GLY A 164 -12.19 -12.47 -7.28
CA GLY A 164 -11.38 -13.59 -7.72
C GLY A 164 -9.87 -13.33 -7.58
N THR A 165 -9.09 -13.86 -8.50
CA THR A 165 -7.63 -13.71 -8.45
C THR A 165 -7.20 -12.38 -9.09
N TYR A 166 -6.59 -11.51 -8.29
CA TYR A 166 -5.92 -10.32 -8.80
C TYR A 166 -4.62 -10.71 -9.50
N ILE A 167 -4.46 -10.34 -10.76
CA ILE A 167 -3.27 -10.66 -11.55
C ILE A 167 -2.40 -9.42 -11.80
N PRO A 168 -1.07 -9.56 -11.94
CA PRO A 168 -0.19 -8.43 -12.27
C PRO A 168 -0.69 -7.63 -13.47
N PHE A 169 -0.74 -6.30 -13.35
CA PHE A 169 -1.22 -5.41 -14.39
C PHE A 169 -0.21 -4.29 -14.67
N PRO A 170 0.04 -3.90 -15.94
CA PRO A 170 -0.60 -4.41 -17.16
C PRO A 170 -0.08 -5.77 -17.63
N ALA A 171 1.09 -6.19 -17.12
CA ALA A 171 1.67 -7.50 -17.38
C ALA A 171 2.61 -7.93 -16.23
N PRO A 172 2.90 -9.23 -16.06
CA PRO A 172 3.79 -9.72 -15.00
C PRO A 172 5.15 -9.03 -14.90
N GLY A 173 5.74 -8.62 -16.03
CA GLY A 173 7.05 -7.98 -16.05
C GLY A 173 7.05 -6.47 -15.80
N SER A 174 5.89 -5.82 -15.77
CA SER A 174 5.77 -4.36 -15.73
C SER A 174 4.74 -3.85 -14.72
N HIS A 175 4.37 -4.71 -13.77
CA HIS A 175 3.38 -4.40 -12.75
C HIS A 175 3.95 -3.64 -11.54
N ARG A 176 5.28 -3.64 -11.40
CA ARG A 176 6.02 -2.93 -10.36
C ARG A 176 6.68 -1.70 -11.00
N ILE A 177 6.33 -0.53 -10.51
CA ILE A 177 6.90 0.78 -10.86
C ILE A 177 7.92 1.18 -9.80
#